data_AF-A0A7S3BWL7-F1
#
_entry.id   AF-A0A7S3BWL7-F1
#
_cell.length_a   1.000
_cell.length_b   1.000
_cell.length_c   1.000
_cell.angle_alpha   90.00
_cell.angle_beta   90.00
_cell.angle_gamma   90.00
#
_symmetry.space_group_name_H-M   'P 1'
#
loop_
_entity.id
_entity.type
_entity.pdbx_description
1 polymer ?
#
loop_
_entity_poly.entity_id
_entity_poly.type
_entity_poly.pdbx_seq_one_letter_code
_entity_poly.pdbx_strand_id
1 'polypeptide(L)'
;MMVTRVKDFSRRIDRCEVRLSKLHGDGLFATRDIEEGELITFFPSDALLVWEGGDRAQSDVMMFFGAHVPQSDRDAAAILDRVQGYELFVTGAFSAVGDPSRRDDPAYLGHLANDGSICLSPDGAGNYLRESAEAANAAPVWIEGCHCGLQAGRRICKGDEIVFSYGEGYWLSRSGHGGIGEDIRRLGSASHEPRGRLKQALQRARPKQQAKKQTTKAGQKAKLRKRLTDVKKGTARGFGS
;
A
#
# COMPACT_ATOMS: atom_id res chain seq x y z
N MET A 1 -14.21 3.57 -10.06
CA MET A 1 -13.97 3.95 -8.65
C MET A 1 -13.63 2.67 -7.88
N MET A 2 -12.62 2.71 -7.03
CA MET A 2 -12.15 1.53 -6.29
C MET A 2 -12.86 1.45 -4.94
N VAL A 3 -13.40 0.29 -4.59
CA VAL A 3 -14.01 0.08 -3.27
C VAL A 3 -12.90 -0.34 -2.32
N THR A 4 -12.47 0.57 -1.44
CA THR A 4 -11.40 0.34 -0.46
C THR A 4 -11.90 0.19 0.98
N ARG A 5 -13.19 0.45 1.20
CA ARG A 5 -13.88 0.23 2.47
C ARG A 5 -15.02 -0.75 2.32
N VAL A 6 -15.17 -1.62 3.31
CA VAL A 6 -16.28 -2.56 3.46
C VAL A 6 -17.41 -1.81 4.17
N LYS A 7 -18.57 -1.76 3.53
CA LYS A 7 -19.74 -1.09 4.10
C LYS A 7 -20.18 -1.77 5.38
N ASP A 8 -20.63 -0.98 6.36
CA ASP A 8 -21.16 -1.44 7.64
C ASP A 8 -20.17 -2.19 8.54
N PHE A 9 -18.87 -2.17 8.21
CA PHE A 9 -17.84 -2.82 9.01
C PHE A 9 -17.58 -2.10 10.34
N SER A 10 -17.76 -0.78 10.36
CA SER A 10 -17.67 0.07 11.56
C SER A 10 -18.58 -0.40 12.69
N ARG A 11 -19.77 -0.93 12.38
CA ARG A 11 -20.70 -1.48 13.38
C ARG A 11 -20.20 -2.78 14.03
N ARG A 12 -19.20 -3.43 13.45
CA ARG A 12 -18.63 -4.69 13.91
C ARG A 12 -17.23 -4.52 14.50
N ILE A 13 -16.54 -3.45 14.15
CA ILE A 13 -15.18 -3.16 14.54
C ILE A 13 -15.16 -1.74 15.09
N ASP A 14 -15.55 -1.65 16.35
CA ASP A 14 -15.49 -0.45 17.17
C ASP A 14 -14.60 -0.75 18.39
N ARG A 15 -13.29 -0.76 18.13
CA ARG A 15 -12.27 -1.20 19.10
C ARG A 15 -11.31 -0.08 19.46
N CYS A 16 -11.38 1.04 18.75
CA CYS A 16 -10.42 2.11 18.89
C CYS A 16 -11.03 3.48 18.60
N GLU A 17 -10.45 4.49 19.23
CA GLU A 17 -10.78 5.91 19.06
C GLU A 17 -9.50 6.74 18.89
N VAL A 18 -9.64 7.92 18.30
CA VAL A 18 -8.53 8.87 18.15
C VAL A 18 -8.49 9.79 19.37
N ARG A 19 -7.32 9.95 19.98
CA ARG A 19 -7.09 10.93 21.05
C ARG A 19 -5.70 11.54 20.94
N LEU A 20 -5.43 12.57 21.74
CA LEU A 20 -4.08 13.13 21.85
C LEU A 20 -3.12 12.10 22.46
N SER A 21 -2.01 11.84 21.75
CA SER A 21 -0.94 10.94 22.16
C SER A 21 0.08 11.63 23.05
N LYS A 22 0.71 10.84 23.93
CA LYS A 22 1.91 11.28 24.67
C LYS A 22 3.19 11.12 23.85
N LEU A 23 3.15 10.28 22.81
CA LEU A 23 4.24 10.08 21.88
C LEU A 23 4.25 11.28 20.94
N HIS A 24 3.36 11.30 19.93
CA HIS A 24 3.34 12.34 18.90
C HIS A 24 1.91 12.62 18.41
N GLY A 25 1.47 13.88 18.48
CA GLY A 25 0.21 14.33 17.87
C GLY A 25 -1.01 13.52 18.31
N ASP A 26 -1.82 13.11 17.35
CA ASP A 26 -2.93 12.18 17.59
C ASP A 26 -2.43 10.73 17.60
N GLY A 27 -3.09 9.89 18.39
CA GLY A 27 -2.84 8.45 18.48
C GLY A 27 -4.13 7.66 18.50
N LEU A 28 -4.00 6.36 18.25
CA LEU A 28 -5.11 5.41 18.29
C LEU A 28 -5.16 4.75 19.67
N PHE A 29 -6.32 4.69 20.31
CA PHE A 29 -6.46 4.14 21.66
C PHE A 29 -7.58 3.13 21.75
N ALA A 30 -7.39 2.09 22.57
CA ALA A 30 -8.36 1.02 22.74
C ALA A 30 -9.62 1.50 23.50
N THR A 31 -10.82 1.26 22.95
CA THR A 31 -12.10 1.62 23.59
C THR A 31 -12.59 0.57 24.60
N ARG A 32 -11.99 -0.62 24.55
CA ARG A 32 -12.20 -1.76 25.45
C ARG A 32 -10.92 -2.59 25.54
N ASP A 33 -10.90 -3.59 26.42
CA ASP A 33 -9.85 -4.61 26.41
C ASP A 33 -9.87 -5.36 25.06
N ILE A 34 -8.70 -5.56 24.46
CA ILE A 34 -8.48 -6.24 23.18
C ILE A 34 -7.57 -7.44 23.44
N GLU A 35 -7.99 -8.62 22.99
CA GLU A 35 -7.22 -9.85 23.15
C GLU A 35 -6.12 -9.96 22.10
N GLU A 36 -5.05 -10.71 22.42
CA GLU A 36 -4.00 -11.04 21.45
C GLU A 36 -4.60 -11.74 20.21
N GLY A 37 -4.16 -11.35 19.03
CA GLY A 37 -4.67 -11.85 17.76
C GLY A 37 -5.99 -11.22 17.32
N GLU A 38 -6.61 -10.35 18.10
CA GLU A 38 -7.83 -9.67 17.69
C GLU A 38 -7.52 -8.56 16.66
N LEU A 39 -8.30 -8.52 15.58
CA LEU A 39 -8.22 -7.44 14.59
C LEU A 39 -8.70 -6.12 15.21
N ILE A 40 -7.97 -5.04 15.08
CA ILE A 40 -8.29 -3.76 15.72
C ILE A 40 -9.02 -2.83 14.75
N THR A 41 -8.38 -2.53 13.62
CA THR A 41 -8.85 -1.57 12.62
C THR A 41 -8.15 -1.86 11.28
N PHE A 42 -8.51 -1.15 10.21
CA PHE A 42 -7.89 -1.22 8.90
C PHE A 42 -7.17 0.06 8.52
N PHE A 43 -6.25 -0.05 7.57
CA PHE A 43 -5.78 1.11 6.83
C PHE A 43 -6.83 1.53 5.79
N PRO A 44 -7.33 2.78 5.82
CA PRO A 44 -8.47 3.26 5.01
C PRO A 44 -8.27 3.21 3.50
N SER A 45 -7.01 3.31 3.03
CA SER A 45 -6.69 3.49 1.60
C SER A 45 -7.61 4.54 0.95
N ASP A 46 -7.64 5.75 1.53
CA ASP A 46 -8.39 6.90 1.00
C ASP A 46 -7.85 7.29 -0.38
N ALA A 47 -6.55 7.15 -0.57
CA ALA A 47 -5.91 7.08 -1.87
C ALA A 47 -4.97 5.86 -1.97
N LEU A 48 -4.76 5.39 -3.19
CA LEU A 48 -3.77 4.40 -3.56
C LEU A 48 -2.78 5.06 -4.52
N LEU A 49 -1.50 5.01 -4.17
CA LEU A 49 -0.40 5.44 -5.02
C LEU A 49 0.14 4.22 -5.77
N VAL A 50 0.37 4.38 -7.07
CA VAL A 50 0.93 3.35 -7.94
C VAL A 50 2.15 3.93 -8.63
N TRP A 51 3.32 3.31 -8.40
CA TRP A 51 4.60 3.74 -8.95
C TRP A 51 4.91 2.94 -10.21
N GLU A 52 4.88 3.58 -11.38
CA GLU A 52 5.08 2.88 -12.65
C GLU A 52 6.52 2.33 -12.79
N GLY A 53 6.68 1.01 -12.76
CA GLY A 53 8.01 0.37 -12.79
C GLY A 53 8.59 0.06 -11.40
N GLY A 54 7.90 0.46 -10.33
CA GLY A 54 8.23 0.08 -8.95
C GLY A 54 9.43 0.81 -8.33
N ASP A 55 9.91 1.89 -8.94
CA ASP A 55 10.96 2.74 -8.37
C ASP A 55 10.41 4.12 -7.99
N ARG A 56 10.15 4.32 -6.69
CA ARG A 56 9.62 5.61 -6.18
C ARG A 56 10.49 6.81 -6.53
N ALA A 57 11.78 6.62 -6.76
CA ALA A 57 12.72 7.69 -7.06
C ALA A 57 12.59 8.22 -8.49
N GLN A 58 12.15 7.36 -9.41
CA GLN A 58 12.25 7.59 -10.85
C GLN A 58 10.90 7.47 -11.57
N SER A 59 9.90 6.90 -10.91
CA SER A 59 8.60 6.60 -11.50
C SER A 59 7.61 7.73 -11.33
N ASP A 60 6.84 7.99 -12.38
CA ASP A 60 5.60 8.74 -12.26
C ASP A 60 4.64 8.02 -11.31
N VAL A 61 3.90 8.80 -10.52
CA VAL A 61 2.90 8.29 -9.57
C VAL A 61 1.50 8.44 -10.15
N MET A 62 0.79 7.33 -10.26
CA MET A 62 -0.66 7.35 -10.49
C MET A 62 -1.38 7.30 -9.15
N MET A 63 -2.42 8.12 -9.00
CA MET A 63 -3.24 8.16 -7.79
C MET A 63 -4.66 7.70 -8.07
N PHE A 64 -5.18 6.80 -7.23
CA PHE A 64 -6.56 6.33 -7.29
C PHE A 64 -7.25 6.60 -5.95
N PHE A 65 -8.35 7.36 -5.99
CA PHE A 65 -9.15 7.61 -4.80
C PHE A 65 -10.12 6.47 -4.51
N GLY A 66 -10.29 6.18 -3.22
CA GLY A 66 -11.35 5.31 -2.73
C GLY A 66 -12.72 5.87 -3.07
N ALA A 67 -13.68 5.00 -3.37
CA ALA A 67 -15.04 5.37 -3.76
C ALA A 67 -15.76 6.19 -2.68
N HIS A 68 -15.37 6.03 -1.42
CA HIS A 68 -15.91 6.76 -0.26
C HIS A 68 -15.37 8.19 -0.13
N VAL A 69 -14.30 8.56 -0.84
CA VAL A 69 -13.76 9.93 -0.82
C VAL A 69 -14.64 10.82 -1.71
N PRO A 70 -15.26 11.89 -1.19
CA PRO A 70 -16.05 12.84 -1.97
C PRO A 70 -15.25 13.47 -3.11
N GLN A 71 -15.89 13.75 -4.25
CA GLN A 71 -15.21 14.29 -5.42
C GLN A 71 -14.52 15.64 -5.16
N SER A 72 -15.07 16.47 -4.27
CA SER A 72 -14.49 17.74 -3.83
C SER A 72 -13.14 17.58 -3.14
N ASP A 73 -12.88 16.41 -2.57
CA ASP A 73 -11.70 16.14 -1.74
C ASP A 73 -10.63 15.36 -2.53
N ARG A 74 -10.88 15.06 -3.81
CA ARG A 74 -10.02 14.28 -4.71
C ARG A 74 -8.99 15.18 -5.42
N ASP A 75 -8.32 16.02 -4.66
CA ASP A 75 -7.21 16.83 -5.15
C ASP A 75 -5.89 16.10 -4.87
N ALA A 76 -5.25 15.59 -5.93
CA ALA A 76 -4.02 14.83 -5.81
C ALA A 76 -2.86 15.65 -5.22
N ALA A 77 -2.74 16.93 -5.57
CA ALA A 77 -1.65 17.77 -5.09
C ALA A 77 -1.82 18.06 -3.59
N ALA A 78 -3.03 18.43 -3.18
CA ALA A 78 -3.35 18.67 -1.77
C ALA A 78 -3.19 17.41 -0.91
N ILE A 79 -3.53 16.24 -1.46
CA ILE A 79 -3.35 14.96 -0.78
C ILE A 79 -1.88 14.66 -0.59
N LEU A 80 -1.05 14.73 -1.65
CA LEU A 80 0.38 14.40 -1.55
C LEU A 80 1.10 15.27 -0.52
N ASP A 81 0.75 16.55 -0.42
CA ASP A 81 1.33 17.48 0.55
C ASP A 81 0.95 17.11 2.00
N ARG A 82 -0.32 16.77 2.25
CA ARG A 82 -0.82 16.54 3.62
C ARG A 82 -0.60 15.13 4.15
N VAL A 83 -0.55 14.12 3.28
CA VAL A 83 -0.63 12.71 3.70
C VAL A 83 0.70 11.99 3.72
N GLN A 84 1.82 12.67 3.44
CA GLN A 84 3.12 12.01 3.39
C GLN A 84 3.36 11.19 4.67
N GLY A 85 2.95 11.73 5.84
CA GLY A 85 2.90 11.09 7.18
C GLY A 85 2.16 9.75 7.30
N TYR A 86 1.15 9.56 6.47
CA TYR A 86 0.07 8.57 6.62
C TYR A 86 0.05 7.56 5.48
N GLU A 87 1.17 7.45 4.76
CA GLU A 87 1.37 6.46 3.72
C GLU A 87 1.90 5.15 4.32
N LEU A 88 1.22 4.05 4.02
CA LEU A 88 1.67 2.70 4.25
C LEU A 88 2.17 2.07 2.95
N PHE A 89 3.42 1.62 2.95
CA PHE A 89 3.99 0.90 1.82
C PHE A 89 3.46 -0.54 1.78
N VAL A 90 2.62 -0.85 0.80
CA VAL A 90 1.94 -2.15 0.66
C VAL A 90 2.85 -3.13 -0.07
N THR A 91 3.42 -2.69 -1.19
CA THR A 91 4.35 -3.48 -2.02
C THR A 91 5.32 -2.54 -2.74
N GLY A 92 6.31 -3.11 -3.44
CA GLY A 92 7.22 -2.37 -4.32
C GLY A 92 6.56 -1.39 -5.30
N ALA A 93 5.30 -1.62 -5.69
CA ALA A 93 4.59 -0.79 -6.67
C ALA A 93 3.42 0.00 -6.10
N PHE A 94 3.00 -0.27 -4.86
CA PHE A 94 1.74 0.24 -4.31
C PHE A 94 1.91 0.78 -2.89
N SER A 95 1.31 1.94 -2.64
CA SER A 95 1.19 2.51 -1.30
C SER A 95 -0.26 2.87 -1.00
N ALA A 96 -0.72 2.52 0.20
CA ALA A 96 -2.02 2.94 0.71
C ALA A 96 -1.85 4.24 1.50
N VAL A 97 -2.74 5.19 1.28
CA VAL A 97 -2.69 6.50 1.93
C VAL A 97 -3.93 6.69 2.79
N GLY A 98 -3.73 7.05 4.05
CA GLY A 98 -4.79 7.51 4.94
C GLY A 98 -4.87 9.04 5.01
N ASP A 99 -6.08 9.57 4.95
CA ASP A 99 -6.35 10.98 5.17
C ASP A 99 -6.56 11.21 6.67
N PRO A 100 -5.69 11.99 7.34
CA PRO A 100 -5.80 12.20 8.78
C PRO A 100 -7.04 12.98 9.18
N SER A 101 -7.74 13.65 8.24
CA SER A 101 -9.01 14.31 8.54
C SER A 101 -10.21 13.34 8.62
N ARG A 102 -10.08 12.12 8.10
CA ARG A 102 -11.16 11.12 8.04
C ARG A 102 -11.13 10.20 9.26
N ARG A 103 -11.70 10.67 10.36
CA ARG A 103 -11.61 10.02 11.69
C ARG A 103 -12.90 9.36 12.16
N ASP A 104 -13.98 9.49 11.39
CA ASP A 104 -15.33 9.13 11.84
C ASP A 104 -15.63 7.62 11.78
N ASP A 105 -14.72 6.82 11.22
CA ASP A 105 -14.92 5.40 10.95
C ASP A 105 -13.89 4.56 11.71
N PRO A 106 -14.22 4.02 12.90
CA PRO A 106 -13.28 3.28 13.73
C PRO A 106 -12.74 2.01 13.06
N ALA A 107 -13.43 1.48 12.06
CA ALA A 107 -12.92 0.34 11.29
C ALA A 107 -11.76 0.74 10.36
N TYR A 108 -11.48 2.02 10.14
CA TYR A 108 -10.49 2.50 9.17
C TYR A 108 -9.58 3.62 9.72
N LEU A 109 -9.02 3.41 10.91
CA LEU A 109 -8.14 4.34 11.62
C LEU A 109 -6.68 3.87 11.74
N GLY A 110 -6.30 2.80 11.04
CA GLY A 110 -4.96 2.20 11.20
C GLY A 110 -3.81 3.15 10.87
N HIS A 111 -4.04 4.14 10.01
CA HIS A 111 -3.06 5.19 9.68
C HIS A 111 -2.77 6.15 10.83
N LEU A 112 -3.57 6.15 11.90
CA LEU A 112 -3.40 7.03 13.07
C LEU A 112 -2.72 6.34 14.26
N ALA A 113 -2.39 5.06 14.15
CA ALA A 113 -1.62 4.36 15.19
C ALA A 113 -0.15 4.77 15.09
N ASN A 114 0.44 5.17 16.21
CA ASN A 114 1.81 5.69 16.28
C ASN A 114 2.88 4.58 16.29
N ASP A 115 4.13 4.96 16.03
CA ASP A 115 5.30 4.17 16.40
C ASP A 115 5.66 4.42 17.86
N GLY A 116 6.22 3.40 18.52
CA GLY A 116 6.65 3.46 19.91
C GLY A 116 8.04 4.05 20.09
N SER A 117 8.82 4.19 19.01
CA SER A 117 10.14 4.81 19.02
C SER A 117 10.40 5.56 17.70
N ILE A 118 11.43 6.41 17.68
CA ILE A 118 11.87 7.17 16.50
C ILE A 118 13.31 6.78 16.16
N CYS A 119 13.58 6.48 14.89
CA CYS A 119 14.95 6.30 14.39
C CYS A 119 15.51 7.62 13.82
N LEU A 120 16.36 8.32 14.59
CA LEU A 120 16.91 9.62 14.18
C LEU A 120 18.10 9.50 13.22
N SER A 121 18.80 8.37 13.20
CA SER A 121 20.00 8.18 12.37
C SER A 121 20.25 6.70 12.06
N PRO A 122 21.01 6.38 10.98
CA PRO A 122 21.35 5.00 10.64
C PRO A 122 22.06 4.25 11.77
N ASP A 123 22.98 4.92 12.49
CA ASP A 123 23.70 4.34 13.63
C ASP A 123 22.76 3.99 14.80
N GLY A 124 21.62 4.68 14.89
CA GLY A 124 20.57 4.45 15.89
C GLY A 124 19.61 3.32 15.56
N ALA A 125 19.67 2.73 14.35
CA ALA A 125 18.68 1.76 13.88
C ALA A 125 18.56 0.53 14.80
N GLY A 126 19.67 0.04 15.34
CA GLY A 126 19.66 -1.10 16.27
C GLY A 126 18.93 -0.82 17.59
N ASN A 127 19.05 0.40 18.12
CA ASN A 127 18.30 0.81 19.32
C ASN A 127 16.82 1.00 19.00
N TYR A 128 16.51 1.65 17.89
CA TYR A 128 15.14 1.82 17.41
C TYR A 128 14.42 0.48 17.27
N LEU A 129 15.03 -0.51 16.60
CA LEU A 129 14.42 -1.82 16.38
C LEU A 129 14.06 -2.51 17.71
N ARG A 130 14.93 -2.40 18.72
CA ARG A 130 14.67 -2.96 20.06
C ARG A 130 13.53 -2.23 20.76
N GLU A 131 13.59 -0.90 20.82
CA GLU A 131 12.61 -0.07 21.53
C GLU A 131 11.23 -0.11 20.88
N SER A 132 11.17 0.00 19.55
CA SER A 132 9.93 -0.09 18.78
C SER A 132 9.27 -1.47 18.93
N ALA A 133 10.06 -2.56 18.91
CA ALA A 133 9.55 -3.91 19.15
C ALA A 133 9.02 -4.12 20.58
N GLU A 134 9.66 -3.52 21.59
CA GLU A 134 9.21 -3.59 22.99
C GLU A 134 7.91 -2.80 23.23
N ALA A 135 7.81 -1.62 22.61
CA ALA A 135 6.65 -0.74 22.72
C ALA A 135 5.44 -1.23 21.91
N ALA A 136 5.67 -1.78 20.71
CA ALA A 136 4.60 -2.23 19.82
C ALA A 136 3.66 -3.25 20.50
N ASN A 137 2.36 -3.00 20.41
CA ASN A 137 1.31 -3.91 20.89
C ASN A 137 0.35 -4.33 19.76
N ALA A 138 0.54 -3.79 18.56
CA ALA A 138 -0.14 -4.20 17.35
C ALA A 138 0.85 -4.42 16.20
N ALA A 139 0.42 -5.17 15.19
CA ALA A 139 1.18 -5.43 13.98
C ALA A 139 0.28 -5.36 12.73
N PRO A 140 0.82 -4.91 11.58
CA PRO A 140 0.08 -4.95 10.33
C PRO A 140 -0.12 -6.40 9.87
N VAL A 141 -1.32 -6.71 9.39
CA VAL A 141 -1.69 -8.03 8.86
C VAL A 141 -2.41 -7.92 7.52
N TRP A 142 -2.14 -8.86 6.63
CA TRP A 142 -2.82 -8.97 5.34
C TRP A 142 -4.04 -9.87 5.46
N ILE A 143 -5.21 -9.32 5.16
CA ILE A 143 -6.48 -10.05 5.16
C ILE A 143 -6.86 -10.34 3.71
N GLU A 144 -6.93 -11.63 3.37
CA GLU A 144 -7.29 -12.13 2.03
C GLU A 144 -6.47 -11.48 0.90
N GLY A 145 -5.24 -11.06 1.17
CA GLY A 145 -4.35 -10.39 0.21
C GLY A 145 -4.87 -9.06 -0.35
N CYS A 146 -5.91 -8.47 0.24
CA CYS A 146 -6.57 -7.28 -0.30
C CYS A 146 -6.69 -6.12 0.69
N HIS A 147 -6.69 -6.40 2.00
CA HIS A 147 -6.77 -5.36 3.02
C HIS A 147 -5.59 -5.45 3.98
N CYS A 148 -5.08 -4.31 4.40
CA CYS A 148 -4.14 -4.22 5.52
C CYS A 148 -4.91 -3.83 6.79
N GLY A 149 -4.87 -4.71 7.78
CA GLY A 149 -5.42 -4.49 9.12
C GLY A 149 -4.31 -4.28 10.14
N LEU A 150 -4.65 -3.73 11.30
CA LEU A 150 -3.84 -3.83 12.51
C LEU A 150 -4.41 -4.93 13.39
N GLN A 151 -3.60 -5.90 13.77
CA GLN A 151 -3.96 -6.96 14.71
C GLN A 151 -3.18 -6.77 16.01
N ALA A 152 -3.83 -7.01 17.15
CA ALA A 152 -3.17 -6.99 18.45
C ALA A 152 -2.10 -8.10 18.52
N GLY A 153 -0.85 -7.72 18.81
CA GLY A 153 0.26 -8.66 19.00
C GLY A 153 0.40 -9.15 20.45
N ARG A 154 -0.33 -8.52 21.37
CA ARG A 154 -0.49 -8.89 22.78
C ARG A 154 -1.81 -8.31 23.29
N ARG A 155 -2.24 -8.68 24.51
CA ARG A 155 -3.41 -8.04 25.15
C ARG A 155 -3.19 -6.53 25.29
N ILE A 156 -4.22 -5.73 24.97
CA ILE A 156 -4.23 -4.27 25.11
C ILE A 156 -5.39 -3.92 26.05
N CYS A 157 -5.12 -3.20 27.14
CA CYS A 157 -6.17 -2.81 28.07
C CYS A 157 -6.98 -1.62 27.51
N LYS A 158 -8.23 -1.49 27.94
CA LYS A 158 -9.02 -0.30 27.65
C LYS A 158 -8.26 0.98 28.02
N GLY A 159 -8.17 1.89 27.06
CA GLY A 159 -7.53 3.19 27.23
C GLY A 159 -6.03 3.20 26.91
N ASP A 160 -5.40 2.05 26.69
CA ASP A 160 -4.01 1.99 26.21
C ASP A 160 -3.89 2.50 24.77
N GLU A 161 -2.74 3.10 24.45
CA GLU A 161 -2.39 3.50 23.09
C GLU A 161 -2.05 2.26 22.27
N ILE A 162 -2.53 2.23 21.04
CA ILE A 162 -2.29 1.19 20.04
C ILE A 162 -1.11 1.66 19.20
N VAL A 163 -0.03 0.89 19.26
CA VAL A 163 1.29 1.25 18.74
C VAL A 163 1.82 0.11 17.89
N PHE A 164 2.38 0.43 16.73
CA PHE A 164 3.06 -0.54 15.87
C PHE A 164 4.34 0.04 15.27
N SER A 165 5.30 -0.81 14.94
CA SER A 165 6.56 -0.36 14.35
C SER A 165 6.40 0.09 12.90
N TYR A 166 6.85 1.29 12.57
CA TYR A 166 6.88 1.80 11.19
C TYR A 166 8.08 1.25 10.39
N GLY A 167 9.12 0.77 11.07
CA GLY A 167 10.43 0.40 10.53
C GLY A 167 11.40 1.59 10.41
N GLU A 168 12.72 1.34 10.51
CA GLU A 168 13.71 2.43 10.48
C GLU A 168 13.67 3.21 9.16
N GLY A 169 13.37 2.53 8.05
CA GLY A 169 13.29 3.14 6.73
C GLY A 169 12.28 4.28 6.67
N TYR A 170 11.15 4.18 7.38
CA TYR A 170 10.18 5.27 7.48
C TYR A 170 10.82 6.52 8.09
N TRP A 171 11.46 6.38 9.25
CA TRP A 171 12.02 7.50 9.99
C TRP A 171 13.25 8.11 9.31
N LEU A 172 14.12 7.27 8.75
CA LEU A 172 15.31 7.72 8.03
C LEU A 172 14.93 8.48 6.76
N SER A 173 13.89 8.05 6.04
CA SER A 173 13.40 8.74 4.83
C SER A 173 12.95 10.18 5.11
N ARG A 174 12.48 10.48 6.33
CA ARG A 174 12.03 11.80 6.75
C ARG A 174 13.10 12.67 7.39
N SER A 175 14.11 12.05 7.98
CA SER A 175 15.18 12.76 8.68
C SER A 175 16.24 13.31 7.71
N GLY A 176 16.02 13.22 6.40
CA GLY A 176 17.00 13.59 5.37
C GLY A 176 18.17 12.60 5.25
N HIS A 177 18.10 11.47 5.95
CA HIS A 177 19.12 10.41 5.95
C HIS A 177 18.77 9.25 5.00
N GLY A 178 17.55 9.23 4.44
CA GLY A 178 17.15 8.26 3.45
C GLY A 178 17.87 8.49 2.14
N GLY A 179 18.92 7.71 1.88
CA GLY A 179 19.32 7.42 0.51
C GLY A 179 18.11 6.81 -0.20
N ILE A 180 17.65 7.47 -1.26
CA ILE A 180 16.51 7.00 -2.03
C ILE A 180 16.95 5.70 -2.72
N GLY A 181 16.62 4.52 -2.17
CA GLY A 181 17.01 3.29 -2.89
C GLY A 181 16.77 1.94 -2.25
N GLU A 182 16.98 1.74 -0.94
CA GLU A 182 17.00 0.36 -0.42
C GLU A 182 16.17 0.16 0.87
N ASP A 183 15.31 -0.86 0.80
CA ASP A 183 14.77 -1.64 1.91
C ASP A 183 13.69 -1.04 2.84
N ILE A 184 12.49 -0.83 2.27
CA ILE A 184 11.23 -1.21 2.94
C ILE A 184 10.72 -2.51 2.31
N ARG A 185 11.56 -3.55 2.32
CA ARG A 185 11.14 -4.93 2.02
C ARG A 185 11.24 -5.76 3.30
N ARG A 186 10.35 -5.52 4.28
CA ARG A 186 9.96 -6.46 5.36
C ARG A 186 9.23 -5.71 6.50
N LEU A 187 8.05 -5.15 6.23
CA LEU A 187 7.07 -5.08 7.30
C LEU A 187 6.57 -6.52 7.52
N GLY A 188 7.16 -7.18 8.53
CA GLY A 188 6.60 -8.33 9.23
C GLY A 188 5.95 -9.41 8.36
N SER A 189 6.69 -10.01 7.42
CA SER A 189 6.40 -11.40 7.07
C SER A 189 6.80 -12.27 8.27
N ALA A 190 5.97 -12.28 9.31
CA ALA A 190 5.93 -13.43 10.19
C ALA A 190 5.76 -14.63 9.28
N SER A 191 6.78 -15.49 9.23
CA SER A 191 6.84 -16.68 8.42
C SER A 191 5.71 -17.63 8.83
N HIS A 192 4.52 -17.41 8.29
CA HIS A 192 3.49 -18.42 8.21
C HIS A 192 3.89 -19.32 7.05
N GLU A 193 4.65 -20.37 7.35
CA GLU A 193 4.84 -21.46 6.40
C GLU A 193 3.46 -21.97 5.96
N PRO A 194 3.13 -21.97 4.66
CA PRO A 194 1.94 -22.66 4.21
C PRO A 194 2.17 -24.14 4.45
N ARG A 195 1.41 -24.74 5.38
CA ARG A 195 1.31 -26.20 5.53
C ARG A 195 1.16 -26.81 4.14
N GLY A 196 2.17 -27.55 3.73
CA GLY A 196 2.32 -28.04 2.37
C GLY A 196 1.14 -28.90 1.96
N ARG A 197 0.38 -28.46 0.95
CA ARG A 197 -0.44 -29.36 0.11
C ARG A 197 -0.94 -28.79 -1.22
N LEU A 198 -0.44 -27.65 -1.70
CA LEU A 198 -0.92 -27.06 -2.97
C LEU A 198 0.07 -27.10 -4.15
N LYS A 199 1.34 -27.54 -3.95
CA LYS A 199 2.33 -27.59 -5.03
C LYS A 199 2.26 -28.84 -5.92
N GLN A 200 1.55 -29.90 -5.53
CA GLN A 200 1.43 -31.13 -6.33
C GLN A 200 0.24 -31.14 -7.32
N ALA A 201 -0.73 -30.22 -7.20
CA ALA A 201 -1.90 -30.20 -8.08
C ALA A 201 -1.68 -29.39 -9.39
N LEU A 202 -0.73 -28.45 -9.42
CA LEU A 202 -0.49 -27.58 -10.59
C LEU A 202 0.58 -28.09 -11.56
N GLN A 203 1.26 -29.19 -11.27
CA GLN A 203 2.26 -29.78 -12.18
C GLN A 203 1.68 -30.81 -13.18
N ARG A 204 0.38 -31.16 -13.09
CA ARG A 204 -0.22 -32.21 -13.95
C ARG A 204 -1.10 -31.71 -15.10
N ALA A 205 -1.17 -30.41 -15.36
CA ALA A 205 -1.95 -29.87 -16.47
C ALA A 205 -1.13 -28.88 -17.31
N ARG A 206 -0.15 -29.38 -18.09
CA ARG A 206 0.37 -28.64 -19.25
C ARG A 206 0.45 -29.57 -20.46
N PRO A 207 -0.36 -29.36 -21.52
CA PRO A 207 -0.12 -30.00 -22.80
C PRO A 207 1.15 -29.42 -23.44
N LYS A 208 1.94 -30.31 -24.05
CA LYS A 208 3.16 -29.97 -24.82
C LYS A 208 2.77 -29.09 -26.02
N GLN A 209 3.03 -27.79 -25.94
CA GLN A 209 2.98 -26.93 -27.13
C GLN A 209 4.32 -26.98 -27.87
N GLN A 210 4.19 -27.29 -29.16
CA GLN A 210 5.25 -27.43 -30.15
C GLN A 210 6.01 -26.11 -30.38
N ALA A 211 7.29 -26.27 -30.69
CA ALA A 211 8.24 -25.21 -31.01
C ALA A 211 7.76 -24.30 -32.16
N LYS A 212 7.62 -23.00 -31.88
CA LYS A 212 7.48 -21.96 -32.91
C LYS A 212 8.85 -21.34 -33.21
N LYS A 213 9.20 -21.36 -34.50
CA LYS A 213 10.39 -20.75 -35.11
C LYS A 213 10.57 -19.29 -34.67
N GLN A 214 11.75 -18.97 -34.15
CA GLN A 214 12.22 -17.60 -33.97
C GLN A 214 12.33 -16.92 -35.33
N THR A 215 11.58 -15.83 -35.52
CA THR A 215 11.77 -14.90 -36.63
C THR A 215 12.64 -13.75 -36.15
N THR A 216 13.75 -13.53 -36.84
CA THR A 216 14.76 -12.52 -36.47
C THR A 216 14.26 -11.11 -36.80
N LYS A 217 14.68 -10.14 -35.96
CA LYS A 217 14.31 -8.71 -36.03
C LYS A 217 14.62 -8.02 -37.37
N ALA A 218 15.39 -8.63 -38.27
CA ALA A 218 15.64 -8.12 -39.61
C ALA A 218 14.43 -8.22 -40.56
N GLY A 219 13.50 -9.16 -40.34
CA GLY A 219 12.35 -9.39 -41.23
C GLY A 219 11.19 -8.39 -41.05
N GLN A 220 11.11 -7.68 -39.92
CA GLN A 220 9.99 -6.78 -39.63
C GLN A 220 10.15 -5.38 -40.25
N LYS A 221 11.38 -4.90 -40.49
CA LYS A 221 11.62 -3.59 -41.14
C LYS A 221 11.29 -3.55 -42.63
N ALA A 222 11.31 -4.70 -43.33
CA ALA A 222 10.96 -4.77 -44.75
C ALA A 222 9.44 -4.72 -45.01
N LYS A 223 8.61 -5.20 -44.08
CA LYS A 223 7.14 -5.21 -44.25
C LYS A 223 6.48 -3.85 -43.98
N LEU A 224 7.11 -2.95 -43.22
CA LEU A 224 6.55 -1.63 -42.94
C LEU A 224 6.75 -0.63 -44.10
N ARG A 225 7.81 -0.79 -44.90
CA ARG A 225 8.07 0.08 -46.07
C ARG A 225 7.12 -0.16 -47.25
N LYS A 226 6.46 -1.31 -47.35
CA LYS A 226 5.54 -1.62 -48.46
C LYS A 226 4.11 -1.12 -48.26
N ARG A 227 3.73 -0.67 -47.06
CA ARG A 227 2.38 -0.13 -46.77
C ARG A 227 2.25 1.39 -46.92
N LEU A 228 3.35 2.12 -47.07
CA LEU A 228 3.33 3.59 -47.20
C LEU A 228 3.33 4.08 -48.66
N THR A 229 3.52 3.19 -49.64
CA THR A 229 3.47 3.56 -51.08
C THR A 229 2.08 3.45 -51.69
N ASP A 230 1.14 2.74 -51.07
CA ASP A 230 -0.18 2.45 -51.68
C ASP A 230 -1.31 3.41 -51.23
N VAL A 231 -1.04 4.41 -50.38
CA VAL A 231 -2.06 5.35 -49.88
C VAL A 231 -2.17 6.64 -50.72
N LYS A 232 -1.34 6.81 -51.77
CA LYS A 232 -1.32 8.06 -52.58
C LYS A 232 -2.13 8.06 -53.88
N LYS A 233 -3.06 7.13 -54.11
CA LYS A 233 -3.94 7.15 -55.30
C LYS A 233 -5.40 6.84 -54.98
N GLY A 234 -6.22 7.89 -54.97
CA GLY A 234 -7.68 7.86 -54.89
C GLY A 234 -8.18 8.92 -53.90
N THR A 235 -9.05 9.86 -54.20
CA THR A 235 -9.92 10.07 -55.37
C THR A 235 -10.44 11.51 -55.25
N ALA A 236 -10.26 12.32 -56.29
CA ALA A 236 -10.95 13.61 -56.43
C ALA A 236 -12.01 13.44 -57.53
N ARG A 237 -13.26 13.80 -57.23
CA ARG A 237 -14.44 14.07 -58.08
C ARG A 237 -15.66 13.91 -57.16
N GLY A 238 -16.60 14.82 -57.00
CA GLY A 238 -16.92 16.09 -57.64
C GLY A 238 -18.39 16.35 -57.27
N PHE A 239 -18.70 17.46 -56.62
CA PHE A 239 -20.09 17.87 -56.39
C PHE A 239 -20.41 18.97 -57.40
N GLY A 240 -21.32 18.64 -58.31
CA GLY A 240 -21.99 19.60 -59.18
C GLY A 240 -23.22 20.19 -58.48
N SER A 241 -23.43 21.46 -58.79
CA SER A 241 -24.53 22.37 -58.49
C SER A 241 -25.92 21.88 -58.90
#